data_AF-A0A016VUJ7-F1
#
_entry.id   AF-A0A016VUJ7-F1
#
_cell.length_a   1.000
_cell.length_b   1.000
_cell.length_c   1.000
_cell.angle_alpha   90.00
_cell.angle_beta   90.00
_cell.angle_gamma   90.00
#
_symmetry.space_group_name_H-M   'P 1'
#
loop_
_entity.id
_entity.type
_entity.pdbx_description
1 polymer ?
#
loop_
_entity_poly.entity_id
_entity_poly.type
_entity_poly.pdbx_seq_one_letter_code
_entity_poly.pdbx_strand_id
1 'polypeptide(L)' 'MIKHSSEPKSNPVNPCRHKLMELTTRDWREDGLSNLAYKIVRMTHKKLYTHLLVDLLEKEERPLLELMFC' A
#
# COMPACT_ATOMS: atom_id res chain seq x y z
N MET A 1 13.49 2.38 -11.02
CA MET A 1 13.02 3.55 -10.24
C MET A 1 13.66 4.78 -10.82
N ILE A 2 12.85 5.81 -11.12
CA ILE A 2 13.36 7.10 -11.60
C ILE A 2 14.14 7.71 -10.44
N LYS A 3 15.45 7.87 -10.60
CA LYS A 3 16.32 8.41 -9.56
C LYS A 3 16.15 9.92 -9.48
N HIS A 4 15.95 10.45 -8.28
CA HIS A 4 16.06 11.88 -8.04
C HIS A 4 17.53 12.25 -7.86
N SER A 5 17.97 13.35 -8.47
CA SER A 5 19.37 13.76 -8.60
C SER A 5 20.07 14.10 -7.29
N SER A 6 19.36 14.13 -6.15
CA SER A 6 19.90 14.52 -4.84
C SER A 6 19.97 13.40 -3.81
N GLU A 7 19.69 12.13 -4.13
CA GLU A 7 19.66 11.07 -3.10
C GLU A 7 21.07 10.62 -2.67
N PRO A 8 21.49 10.89 -1.42
CA PRO A 8 22.72 10.34 -0.88
C PRO A 8 22.43 8.93 -0.36
N LYS A 9 23.17 7.94 -0.86
CA LYS A 9 23.30 6.58 -0.28
C LYS A 9 22.00 5.73 -0.24
N SER A 10 21.91 4.84 -1.23
CA SER A 10 21.38 3.45 -1.20
C SER A 10 20.38 3.05 -0.10
N ASN A 11 19.26 2.45 -0.53
CA ASN A 11 18.34 1.56 0.20
C ASN A 11 18.83 1.18 1.62
N PRO A 12 18.41 1.91 2.66
CA PRO A 12 18.80 1.59 4.04
C PRO A 12 18.27 0.21 4.45
N VAL A 13 18.97 -0.44 5.37
CA VAL A 13 18.51 -1.72 5.94
C VAL A 13 17.19 -1.48 6.67
N ASN A 14 16.13 -2.21 6.28
CA ASN A 14 14.84 -2.14 6.96
C ASN A 14 14.91 -2.93 8.28
N PRO A 15 14.86 -2.26 9.45
CA PRO A 15 14.96 -2.92 10.75
C PRO A 15 13.80 -3.88 11.04
N CYS A 16 12.65 -3.69 10.39
CA CYS A 16 11.45 -4.50 10.58
C CYS A 16 11.17 -5.48 9.44
N ARG A 17 12.19 -5.77 8.61
CA ARG A 17 12.11 -6.75 7.52
C ARG A 17 11.54 -8.10 7.98
N HIS A 18 12.03 -8.64 9.09
CA HIS A 18 11.60 -9.95 9.59
C HIS A 18 10.14 -9.94 10.04
N LYS A 19 9.71 -8.88 10.74
CA LYS A 19 8.32 -8.71 11.17
C LYS A 19 7.37 -8.60 9.97
N LEU A 20 7.75 -7.84 8.95
CA LEU A 20 6.96 -7.73 7.71
C LEU A 20 6.84 -9.07 6.97
N MET A 21 7.93 -9.85 6.91
CA MET A 21 7.89 -11.19 6.31
C MET A 21 6.97 -12.15 7.06
N GLU A 22 6.99 -12.11 8.39
CA GLU A 22 6.13 -12.93 9.24
C GLU A 22 4.65 -12.58 9.04
N LEU A 23 4.31 -11.28 9.12
CA LEU A 23 2.96 -10.78 8.85
C LEU A 23 2.49 -11.18 7.45
N THR A 24 3.33 -10.98 6.44
CA THR A 24 3.01 -11.36 5.04
C THR A 24 2.75 -12.87 4.92
N THR A 25 3.58 -13.70 5.55
CA THR A 25 3.44 -15.17 5.48
C THR A 25 2.15 -15.66 6.16
N ARG A 26 1.69 -14.95 7.19
CA ARG A 26 0.42 -15.21 7.86
C ARG A 26 -0.76 -14.76 7.00
N ASP A 27 -0.72 -13.56 6.46
CA ASP A 27 -1.91 -12.87 5.93
C ASP A 27 -2.18 -13.12 4.44
N TRP A 28 -1.17 -13.49 3.63
CA TRP A 28 -1.28 -13.52 2.17
C TRP A 28 -2.41 -14.40 1.58
N ARG A 29 -2.91 -15.38 2.35
CA ARG A 29 -3.99 -16.28 1.90
C ARG A 29 -5.38 -15.70 2.13
N GLU A 30 -5.50 -14.82 3.11
CA GLU A 30 -6.78 -14.31 3.60
C GLU A 30 -6.97 -12.84 3.21
N ASP A 31 -5.87 -12.10 3.06
CA ASP A 31 -5.85 -10.69 2.74
C ASP A 31 -5.31 -10.41 1.33
N GLY A 32 -6.11 -9.74 0.49
CA GLY A 32 -5.78 -9.44 -0.90
C GLY A 32 -7.01 -9.13 -1.76
N LEU A 33 -7.07 -9.73 -2.96
CA LEU A 33 -8.15 -9.44 -3.92
C LEU A 33 -9.53 -9.94 -3.43
N SER A 34 -9.56 -10.99 -2.61
CA SER A 34 -10.79 -11.61 -2.11
C SER A 34 -11.60 -10.73 -1.17
N ASN A 35 -10.94 -9.83 -0.44
CA ASN A 35 -11.54 -8.96 0.58
C ASN A 35 -11.31 -7.46 0.32
N LEU A 36 -10.73 -7.09 -0.84
CA LEU A 36 -10.46 -5.69 -1.19
C LEU A 36 -11.75 -4.85 -1.28
N ALA A 37 -11.94 -3.96 -0.30
CA ALA A 37 -13.08 -3.05 -0.24
C ALA A 37 -12.71 -1.64 -0.71
N TYR A 38 -13.44 -1.10 -1.69
CA TYR A 38 -13.29 0.29 -2.14
C TYR A 38 -14.56 0.78 -2.85
N LYS A 39 -14.70 2.09 -2.96
CA LYS A 39 -15.77 2.75 -3.73
C LYS A 39 -15.18 3.65 -4.81
N ILE A 40 -15.62 3.51 -6.04
CA ILE A 40 -15.24 4.44 -7.12
C ILE A 40 -15.99 5.75 -6.92
N VAL A 41 -15.25 6.82 -6.65
CA VAL A 41 -15.78 8.17 -6.50
C VAL A 41 -15.92 8.85 -7.86
N ARG A 42 -14.91 8.68 -8.73
CA ARG A 42 -14.91 9.29 -10.06
C ARG A 42 -14.02 8.51 -11.03
N MET A 43 -14.51 8.32 -12.25
CA MET A 43 -13.72 7.81 -13.37
C MET A 43 -13.53 8.90 -14.42
N THR A 44 -12.32 9.10 -14.92
CA THR A 44 -12.02 10.11 -15.95
C THR A 44 -11.06 9.56 -16.99
N HIS A 45 -11.51 9.52 -18.24
CA HIS A 45 -10.69 9.13 -19.37
C HIS A 45 -9.88 10.34 -19.86
N LYS A 46 -8.56 10.21 -19.90
CA LYS A 46 -7.63 11.17 -20.50
C LYS A 46 -7.03 10.53 -21.75
N LYS A 47 -6.41 11.34 -22.60
CA LYS A 47 -5.84 10.86 -23.88
C LYS A 47 -4.79 9.75 -23.70
N LEU A 48 -4.09 9.71 -22.57
CA LEU A 48 -2.97 8.79 -22.32
C LEU A 48 -3.19 7.84 -21.14
N TYR A 49 -4.28 7.99 -20.37
CA TYR A 49 -4.56 7.16 -19.19
C TYR A 49 -6.01 7.30 -18.74
N THR A 50 -6.47 6.35 -17.93
CA THR A 50 -7.72 6.45 -17.18
C THR A 50 -7.42 6.75 -15.73
N HIS A 51 -8.02 7.80 -15.19
CA HIS A 51 -7.92 8.16 -13.79
C HIS A 51 -9.11 7.60 -13.03
N LEU A 52 -8.84 6.74 -12.05
CA LEU A 52 -9.83 6.22 -11.10
C LEU A 52 -9.57 6.86 -9.74
N LEU A 53 -10.49 7.72 -9.30
CA LEU A 53 -10.52 8.21 -7.93
C LEU A 53 -11.37 7.26 -7.11
N VAL A 54 -10.78 6.69 -6.06
CA VAL A 54 -11.42 5.71 -5.19
C VAL A 54 -11.36 6.15 -3.73
N ASP A 55 -12.37 5.76 -2.96
CA ASP A 55 -12.39 5.80 -1.51
C ASP A 55 -12.08 4.38 -0.99
N LEU A 56 -10.99 4.24 -0.23
CA LEU A 56 -10.50 2.97 0.32
C LEU A 56 -11.16 2.59 1.65
N LEU A 57 -12.09 3.40 2.18
CA LEU A 57 -12.81 3.10 3.42
C LEU A 57 -11.91 2.91 4.66
N GLU A 58 -10.69 3.47 4.65
CA GLU A 58 -9.62 3.23 5.63
C GLU A 58 -9.94 3.63 7.09
N LYS A 59 -11.06 4.31 7.35
CA LYS A 59 -11.36 4.89 8.67
C LYS A 59 -11.36 3.87 9.80
N GLU A 60 -11.76 2.64 9.50
CA GLU A 60 -11.88 1.56 10.51
C GLU A 60 -10.62 0.68 10.56
N GLU A 61 -9.96 0.46 9.42
CA GLU A 61 -8.84 -0.49 9.31
C GLU A 61 -7.48 0.12 9.70
N ARG A 62 -7.28 1.41 9.39
CA ARG A 62 -5.98 2.07 9.50
C ARG A 62 -5.42 2.15 10.94
N PRO A 63 -6.22 2.44 11.98
CA PRO A 63 -5.70 2.48 13.35
C PRO A 63 -5.13 1.14 13.83
N LEU A 64 -5.72 0.01 13.41
CA LEU A 64 -5.23 -1.32 13.78
C LEU A 64 -3.91 -1.65 13.09
N LEU A 65 -3.78 -1.28 11.81
CA LEU A 65 -2.56 -1.46 11.03
C LEU A 65 -1.39 -0.66 11.60
N GLU A 66 -1.63 0.61 11.99
CA GLU A 66 -0.59 1.47 12.57
C GLU A 66 0.00 0.93 13.88
N LEU A 67 -0.79 0.18 14.68
CA LEU A 67 -0.29 -0.50 15.88
C LEU A 67 0.61 -1.71 15.58
N MET A 68 0.49 -2.28 14.39
CA MET A 68 1.22 -3.48 13.98
C MET A 68 2.54 -3.16 13.29
N PHE A 69 2.68 -1.96 12.74
CA PHE A 69 3.91 -1.49 12.12
C PHE A 69 4.97 -1.11 13.17
N CYS A 70 6.23 -1.19 12.74
CA CYS A 70 7.31 -0.41 13.31
C CYS A 70 7.43 0.86 12.46
#